data_AF-A0A5C5TU94-F1
#
_entry.id   AF-A0A5C5TU94-F1
#
_cell.length_a   1.000
_cell.length_b   1.000
_cell.length_c   1.000
_cell.angle_alpha   90.00
_cell.angle_beta   90.00
_cell.angle_gamma   90.00
#
_symmetry.space_group_name_H-M   'P 1'
#
loop_
_entity.id
_entity.type
_entity.pdbx_description
1 polymer ?
#
loop_
_entity_poly.entity_id
_entity_poly.type
_entity_poly.pdbx_seq_one_letter_code
_entity_poly.pdbx_strand_id
1 'polypeptide(L)'
;MDMTHAAKGLFLERTLIAVEPDGQHHWQVCIHQCPVARHATRAAALEQAKQMARSCHASFGVPTGVGLQMRCGDRVLVGACG
;
A
#
# COMPACT_ATOMS: atom_id res chain seq x y z
N MET A 1 10.43 7.45 30.25
CA MET A 1 9.71 8.40 29.38
C MET A 1 10.74 8.98 28.44
N ASP A 2 10.67 8.62 27.16
CA ASP A 2 11.28 9.42 26.11
C ASP A 2 10.38 9.34 24.87
N MET A 3 10.04 10.52 24.35
CA MET A 3 9.03 10.79 23.35
C MET A 3 9.72 10.90 21.99
N THR A 4 9.83 9.81 21.25
CA THR A 4 10.29 9.88 19.86
C THR A 4 9.10 10.14 18.95
N HIS A 5 8.85 11.43 18.73
CA HIS A 5 8.24 12.03 17.54
C HIS A 5 7.29 11.13 16.73
N ALA A 6 6.06 10.99 17.22
CA ALA A 6 4.94 10.70 16.35
C ALA A 6 4.82 11.87 15.35
N ALA A 7 5.12 11.61 14.08
CA ALA A 7 4.84 12.53 12.98
C ALA A 7 3.32 12.81 12.95
N LYS A 8 2.91 13.86 13.67
CA LYS A 8 1.59 14.47 13.60
C LYS A 8 1.48 15.25 12.28
N GLY A 9 1.39 14.51 11.18
CA GLY A 9 0.81 14.99 9.94
C GLY A 9 -0.59 14.41 9.84
N LEU A 10 -1.61 15.27 9.99
CA LEU A 10 -3.04 15.02 9.75
C LEU A 10 -3.36 13.64 9.15
N PHE A 11 -3.73 12.69 10.01
CA PHE A 11 -4.29 11.39 9.63
C PHE A 11 -5.66 11.64 8.98
N LEU A 12 -5.68 11.96 7.68
CA LEU A 12 -6.74 11.42 6.86
C LEU A 12 -6.47 9.92 6.83
N GLU A 13 -7.37 9.11 7.37
CA GLU A 13 -7.31 7.65 7.27
C GLU A 13 -7.30 7.29 5.78
N ARG A 14 -6.11 7.18 5.18
CA ARG A 14 -5.97 6.84 3.77
C ARG A 14 -6.25 5.35 3.63
N THR A 15 -7.13 5.00 2.71
CA THR A 15 -7.25 3.59 2.31
C THR A 15 -5.95 3.20 1.61
N LEU A 16 -5.19 2.31 2.23
CA LEU A 16 -3.95 1.79 1.67
C LEU A 16 -4.21 0.48 0.95
N ILE A 17 -3.82 0.44 -0.32
CA ILE A 17 -3.64 -0.79 -1.07
C ILE A 17 -2.24 -1.28 -0.76
N ALA A 18 -2.14 -2.44 -0.14
CA ALA A 18 -0.89 -3.02 0.28
C ALA A 18 -0.28 -3.87 -0.83
N VAL A 19 1.04 -3.81 -0.97
CA VAL A 19 1.84 -4.72 -1.77
C VAL A 19 2.77 -5.46 -0.83
N GLU A 20 2.64 -6.78 -0.80
CA GLU A 20 3.29 -7.63 0.20
C GLU A 20 4.02 -8.79 -0.47
N PRO A 21 5.08 -9.34 0.14
CA PRO A 21 5.71 -10.56 -0.35
C PRO A 21 4.74 -11.75 -0.25
N ASP A 22 4.65 -12.54 -1.31
CA ASP A 22 3.87 -13.79 -1.40
C ASP A 22 4.85 -14.95 -1.62
N GLY A 23 5.55 -15.36 -0.57
CA GLY A 23 6.67 -16.30 -0.67
C GLY A 23 7.96 -15.67 -1.21
N GLN A 24 8.91 -16.50 -1.63
CA GLN A 24 10.32 -16.09 -1.85
C GLN A 24 10.55 -15.23 -3.10
N HIS A 25 9.74 -15.38 -4.14
CA HIS A 25 9.92 -14.70 -5.43
C HIS A 25 8.70 -13.91 -5.90
N HIS A 26 7.56 -14.07 -5.25
CA HIS A 26 6.32 -13.42 -5.66
C HIS A 26 5.89 -12.33 -4.70
N TRP A 27 4.97 -11.52 -5.21
CA TRP A 27 4.32 -10.42 -4.54
C TRP A 27 2.82 -10.53 -4.75
N GLN A 28 2.08 -10.01 -3.80
CA GLN A 28 0.63 -9.91 -3.83
C GLN A 28 0.17 -8.47 -3.60
N VAL A 29 -1.03 -8.16 -4.09
CA VAL A 29 -1.73 -6.91 -3.82
C VAL A 29 -2.90 -7.22 -2.89
N CYS A 30 -3.00 -6.49 -1.78
CA CYS A 30 -4.01 -6.67 -0.76
C CYS A 30 -4.83 -5.38 -0.57
N ILE A 31 -6.14 -5.53 -0.39
CA ILE A 31 -7.01 -4.46 0.13
C ILE A 31 -7.58 -4.97 1.45
N HIS A 32 -7.44 -4.22 2.55
CA HIS A 32 -7.93 -4.65 3.87
C HIS A 32 -7.50 -6.08 4.23
N GLN A 33 -6.25 -6.45 3.94
CA GLN A 33 -5.69 -7.79 4.17
C GLN A 33 -6.26 -8.93 3.29
N CYS A 34 -7.17 -8.61 2.35
CA CYS A 34 -7.66 -9.56 1.36
C CYS A 34 -6.79 -9.51 0.09
N PRO A 35 -6.11 -10.61 -0.30
CA PRO A 35 -5.32 -10.65 -1.53
C PRO A 35 -6.25 -10.62 -2.75
N VAL A 36 -6.08 -9.61 -3.60
CA VAL A 36 -6.84 -9.43 -4.85
C VAL A 36 -6.04 -9.83 -6.10
N ALA A 37 -4.72 -9.93 -5.96
CA ALA A 37 -3.80 -10.44 -6.98
C ALA A 37 -2.60 -11.09 -6.29
N ARG A 38 -2.13 -12.20 -6.86
CA ARG A 38 -1.07 -13.04 -6.28
C ARG A 38 -0.06 -13.46 -7.34
N HIS A 39 1.05 -14.03 -6.89
CA HIS A 39 2.10 -14.58 -7.75
C HIS A 39 2.74 -13.58 -8.74
N ALA A 40 2.60 -12.27 -8.50
CA ALA A 40 3.11 -11.23 -9.38
C ALA A 40 4.59 -10.93 -9.14
N THR A 41 5.25 -10.35 -10.14
CA THR A 41 6.55 -9.69 -9.91
C THR A 41 6.34 -8.42 -9.08
N ARG A 42 7.39 -7.96 -8.39
CA ARG A 42 7.31 -6.72 -7.57
C ARG A 42 6.82 -5.53 -8.40
N ALA A 43 7.36 -5.37 -9.61
CA ALA A 43 7.02 -4.26 -10.50
C ALA A 43 5.54 -4.35 -10.93
N ALA A 44 5.09 -5.54 -11.34
CA ALA A 44 3.69 -5.74 -11.74
C ALA A 44 2.72 -5.48 -10.58
N ALA A 45 3.03 -5.98 -9.38
CA ALA A 45 2.20 -5.74 -8.18
C ALA A 45 2.12 -4.25 -7.81
N LEU A 46 3.24 -3.52 -7.91
CA LEU A 46 3.27 -2.07 -7.66
C LEU A 46 2.46 -1.27 -8.68
N GLU A 47 2.60 -1.56 -9.98
CA GLU A 47 1.83 -0.87 -11.01
C GLU A 47 0.34 -1.16 -10.89
N GLN A 48 -0.02 -2.41 -10.58
CA GLN A 48 -1.41 -2.77 -10.30
C GLN A 48 -1.96 -2.01 -9.08
N ALA A 49 -1.23 -1.99 -7.97
CA ALA A 49 -1.65 -1.27 -6.77
C ALA A 49 -1.81 0.24 -7.01
N LYS A 50 -0.91 0.87 -7.78
CA LYS A 50 -1.05 2.27 -8.19
C LYS A 50 -2.30 2.52 -9.03
N GLN A 51 -2.56 1.64 -10.00
CA GLN A 51 -3.76 1.76 -10.83
C GLN A 51 -5.02 1.63 -9.98
N MET A 52 -5.06 0.67 -9.07
CA MET A 52 -6.19 0.47 -8.16
C MET A 52 -6.36 1.66 -7.22
N ALA A 53 -5.29 2.23 -6.68
CA ALA A 53 -5.37 3.40 -5.79
C ALA A 53 -6.00 4.59 -6.52
N ARG A 54 -5.57 4.85 -7.76
CA ARG A 54 -6.18 5.88 -8.63
C ARG A 54 -7.66 5.60 -8.89
N SER A 55 -8.02 4.36 -9.24
CA SER A 55 -9.40 3.98 -9.48
C SER A 55 -10.27 4.15 -8.22
N CYS A 56 -9.80 3.70 -7.06
CA CYS A 56 -10.51 3.87 -5.79
C CYS A 56 -10.70 5.35 -5.43
N HIS A 57 -9.67 6.19 -5.61
CA HIS A 57 -9.80 7.62 -5.38
C HIS A 57 -10.85 8.25 -6.32
N ALA A 58 -10.77 7.95 -7.61
CA ALA A 58 -11.71 8.47 -8.61
C ALA A 58 -13.16 8.01 -8.36
N SER A 59 -13.36 6.78 -7.86
CA SER A 59 -14.69 6.23 -7.61
C SER A 59 -15.31 6.67 -6.29
N PHE A 60 -14.52 6.77 -5.22
CA PHE A 60 -15.02 7.01 -3.86
C PHE A 60 -14.74 8.42 -3.33
N GLY A 61 -13.90 9.20 -4.01
CA GLY A 61 -13.52 10.55 -3.59
C GLY A 61 -12.68 10.60 -2.31
N VAL A 62 -12.19 9.45 -1.83
CA VAL A 62 -11.39 9.35 -0.61
C VAL A 62 -9.89 9.35 -0.94
N PRO A 63 -9.04 9.90 -0.06
CA PRO A 63 -7.59 9.75 -0.19
C PRO A 63 -7.17 8.28 -0.16
N THR A 64 -6.46 7.83 -1.18
CA THR A 64 -5.95 6.45 -1.30
C THR A 64 -4.44 6.45 -1.46
N GLY A 65 -3.79 5.34 -1.13
CA GLY A 65 -2.35 5.23 -1.30
C GLY A 65 -1.88 3.79 -1.50
N VAL A 66 -0.60 3.65 -1.83
CA VAL A 66 0.05 2.35 -1.98
C VAL A 66 1.09 2.18 -0.89
N GLY A 67 0.88 1.19 -0.02
CA GLY A 67 1.87 0.76 0.97
C GLY A 67 2.62 -0.47 0.45
N LEU A 68 3.94 -0.49 0.58
CA LEU A 68 4.78 -1.64 0.26
C LEU A 68 5.37 -2.21 1.54
N GLN A 69 5.11 -3.48 1.83
CA GLN A 69 5.84 -4.22 2.84
C GLN A 69 7.08 -4.86 2.21
N MET A 70 8.25 -4.46 2.66
CA MET A 70 9.52 -5.05 2.24
C MET A 70 9.72 -6.41 2.91
N ARG A 71 10.58 -7.25 2.33
CA ARG A 71 10.91 -8.57 2.90
C ARG A 71 11.57 -8.51 4.28
N CYS A 72 12.24 -7.39 4.60
CA CYS A 72 12.80 -7.13 5.93
C CYS A 72 11.75 -6.76 7.00
N GLY A 73 10.47 -6.62 6.61
CA GLY A 73 9.39 -6.21 7.50
C GLY A 73 9.08 -4.71 7.45
N ASP A 74 9.98 -3.89 6.91
CA ASP A 74 9.78 -2.45 6.77
C ASP A 74 8.59 -2.13 5.87
N ARG A 75 7.94 -0.99 6.15
CA ARG A 75 6.79 -0.52 5.38
C ARG A 75 7.07 0.86 4.81
N VAL A 76 6.83 1.01 3.51
CA VAL A 76 7.09 2.26 2.78
C VAL A 76 5.83 2.70 2.05
N LEU A 77 5.50 3.98 2.12
CA LEU A 77 4.48 4.59 1.27
C LEU A 77 5.10 4.89 -0.11
N VAL A 78 4.61 4.24 -1.15
CA VAL A 78 5.17 4.36 -2.52
C VAL A 78 4.47 5.44 -3.34
N GLY A 79 3.20 5.73 -3.02
CA GLY A 79 2.44 6.76 -3.70
C GLY A 79 1.13 7.06 -2.98
N ALA A 80 0.61 8.25 -3.20
CA ALA A 80 -0.68 8.69 -2.69
C ALA A 80 -1.48 9.37 -3.81
N CYS A 81 -2.79 9.16 -3.80
CA CYS A 81 -3.78 9.87 -4.60
C CYS A 81 -4.66 10.64 -3.61
N GLY A 82 -4.76 11.95 -3.79
CA GLY A 82 -5.44 12.86 -2.86
C GLY A 82 -6.19 13.93 -3.62
#